data_AF-A0A7S3N547-F1
#
_entry.id   AF-A0A7S3N547-F1
#
_cell.length_a   1.000
_cell.length_b   1.000
_cell.length_c   1.000
_cell.angle_alpha   90.00
_cell.angle_beta   90.00
_cell.angle_gamma   90.00
#
_symmetry.space_group_name_H-M   'P 1'
#
loop_
_entity.id
_entity.type
_entity.pdbx_description
1 polymer ?
#
loop_
_entity_poly.entity_id
_entity_poly.type
_entity_poly.pdbx_seq_one_letter_code
_entity_poly.pdbx_strand_id
1 'polypeptide(L)'
;DSKLTRLLKDSLGGNSRTVMIANISPSHLCYEDSNNTLKYANRAKNIKTSYMKNIKHVEHHISEYTNIISQLKDEISSLKLRLSYETSPIQVVDDTAEDSSRREKEFDIHLLEEYLEKLSDHFIEETKLTKRVDELNNKLSLCKLSTV
;
A
#
# COMPACT_ATOMS: atom_id res chain seq x y z
N ASP A 1 9.86 -21.70 -17.78
CA ASP A 1 9.81 -20.84 -16.57
C ASP A 1 9.34 -21.68 -15.39
N SER A 2 9.93 -21.53 -14.22
CA SER A 2 9.73 -22.43 -13.07
C SER A 2 9.06 -21.72 -11.89
N LYS A 3 8.42 -22.47 -10.99
CA LYS A 3 7.85 -21.89 -9.75
C LYS A 3 8.93 -21.20 -8.89
N LEU A 4 10.14 -21.77 -8.85
CA LEU A 4 11.28 -21.21 -8.11
C LEU A 4 11.71 -19.86 -8.68
N THR A 5 11.85 -19.74 -10.00
CA THR A 5 12.22 -18.47 -10.68
C THR A 5 11.15 -17.40 -10.54
N ARG A 6 9.87 -17.78 -10.41
CA ARG A 6 8.78 -16.84 -10.11
C ARG A 6 8.89 -16.24 -8.70
N LEU A 7 9.24 -17.05 -7.70
CA LEU A 7 9.43 -16.57 -6.33
C LEU A 7 10.69 -15.71 -6.19
N LEU A 8 11.75 -16.03 -6.94
CA LEU A 8 13.03 -15.33 -6.90
C LEU A 8 13.13 -14.16 -7.90
N LYS A 9 12.02 -13.76 -8.52
CA LYS A 9 11.99 -12.69 -9.54
C LYS A 9 12.62 -11.40 -9.01
N ASP A 10 12.28 -11.02 -7.79
CA ASP A 10 12.80 -9.79 -7.18
C ASP A 10 14.27 -9.93 -6.78
N SER A 11 14.72 -11.13 -6.44
CA SER A 11 16.12 -11.40 -6.07
C SER A 11 17.07 -11.46 -7.27
N LEU A 12 16.59 -11.85 -8.46
CA LEU A 12 17.42 -12.07 -9.65
C LEU A 12 17.39 -10.89 -10.66
N GLY A 13 16.96 -9.71 -10.22
CA GLY A 13 16.91 -8.51 -11.06
C GLY A 13 15.94 -7.42 -10.62
N GLY A 14 15.21 -7.62 -9.51
CA GLY A 14 14.30 -6.64 -8.94
C GLY A 14 14.88 -5.92 -7.72
N ASN A 15 13.98 -5.50 -6.84
CA ASN A 15 14.31 -4.72 -5.64
C ASN A 15 14.81 -5.63 -4.50
N SER A 16 16.07 -6.05 -4.57
CA SER A 16 16.70 -6.85 -3.52
C SER A 16 18.21 -6.65 -3.47
N ARG A 17 18.80 -6.91 -2.29
CA ARG A 17 20.24 -7.07 -2.12
C ARG A 17 20.55 -8.56 -2.10
N THR A 18 21.06 -9.08 -3.21
CA THR A 18 21.24 -10.52 -3.41
C THR A 18 22.71 -10.90 -3.33
N VAL A 19 23.01 -11.99 -2.61
CA VAL A 19 24.33 -12.62 -2.56
C VAL A 19 24.19 -14.08 -2.96
N MET A 20 25.03 -14.54 -3.89
CA MET A 20 25.12 -15.94 -4.27
C MET A 20 26.38 -16.56 -3.66
N ILE A 21 26.23 -17.67 -2.94
CA ILE A 21 27.35 -18.48 -2.44
C ILE A 21 27.47 -19.72 -3.33
N ALA A 22 28.64 -19.89 -3.95
CA ALA A 22 28.92 -21.02 -4.81
C ALA A 22 29.76 -22.05 -4.05
N ASN A 23 29.16 -23.19 -3.72
CA ASN A 23 29.83 -24.29 -3.05
C ASN A 23 30.42 -25.23 -4.10
N ILE A 24 31.73 -25.51 -4.00
CA ILE A 24 32.45 -26.40 -4.92
C ILE A 24 33.23 -27.46 -4.15
N SER A 25 33.47 -28.59 -4.79
CA SER A 25 34.32 -29.65 -4.26
C SER A 25 35.75 -29.50 -4.83
N PRO A 26 36.80 -29.67 -4.01
CA PRO A 26 38.19 -29.64 -4.47
C PRO A 26 38.64 -30.95 -5.16
N SER A 27 37.78 -31.97 -5.23
CA SER A 27 38.11 -33.25 -5.85
C SER A 27 38.15 -33.16 -7.38
N HIS A 28 39.16 -33.80 -7.99
CA HIS A 28 39.28 -33.91 -9.46
C HIS A 28 38.09 -34.62 -10.10
N LEU A 29 37.43 -35.54 -9.37
CA LEU A 29 36.26 -36.28 -9.86
C LEU A 29 35.07 -35.35 -10.12
N CYS A 30 34.99 -34.21 -9.42
CA CYS A 30 33.92 -33.22 -9.54
C CYS A 30 34.33 -32.01 -10.37
N TYR A 31 35.41 -32.11 -11.15
CA TYR A 31 35.97 -30.97 -11.89
C TYR A 31 34.95 -30.31 -12.83
N GLU A 32 34.21 -31.11 -13.60
CA GLU A 32 33.21 -30.61 -14.54
C GLU A 32 32.08 -29.85 -13.84
N ASP A 33 31.55 -30.40 -12.73
CA ASP A 33 30.46 -29.79 -11.96
C ASP A 33 30.92 -28.50 -11.25
N SER A 34 32.13 -28.51 -10.67
CA SER A 34 32.76 -27.33 -10.09
C SER A 34 32.95 -26.24 -11.15
N ASN A 35 33.41 -26.59 -12.36
CA ASN A 35 33.56 -25.66 -13.47
C ASN A 35 32.22 -25.05 -13.91
N ASN A 36 31.17 -25.87 -14.00
CA ASN A 36 29.82 -25.41 -14.34
C ASN A 36 29.23 -24.46 -13.29
N THR A 37 29.46 -24.78 -12.01
CA THR A 37 29.04 -23.94 -10.87
C THR A 37 29.74 -22.58 -10.91
N LEU A 38 31.06 -22.55 -11.13
CA LEU A 38 31.83 -21.31 -11.25
C LEU A 38 31.41 -20.47 -12.47
N LYS A 39 31.14 -21.11 -13.61
CA LYS A 39 30.59 -20.42 -14.79
C LYS A 39 29.24 -19.78 -14.50
N TYR A 40 28.38 -20.44 -13.73
CA TYR A 40 27.09 -19.87 -13.33
C TYR A 40 27.29 -18.71 -12.35
N ALA A 41 28.14 -18.86 -11.34
CA ALA A 41 28.47 -17.79 -10.39
C ALA A 41 29.04 -16.56 -11.10
N ASN A 42 29.91 -16.74 -12.10
CA ASN A 42 30.47 -15.64 -12.88
C ASN A 42 29.40 -14.91 -13.71
N ARG A 43 28.39 -15.62 -14.24
CA ARG A 43 27.24 -15.00 -14.88
C ARG A 43 26.37 -14.24 -13.88
N ALA A 44 26.11 -14.85 -12.72
CA ALA A 44 25.30 -14.25 -11.66
C ALA A 44 25.91 -12.94 -11.12
N LYS A 45 27.25 -12.85 -11.06
CA LYS A 45 27.97 -11.62 -10.69
C LYS A 45 27.60 -10.42 -11.56
N ASN A 46 27.26 -10.64 -12.83
CA ASN A 46 26.95 -9.57 -13.78
C ASN A 46 25.48 -9.11 -13.73
N ILE A 47 24.65 -9.75 -12.91
CA ILE A 47 23.25 -9.35 -12.73
C ILE A 47 23.23 -8.04 -11.95
N LYS A 48 22.76 -6.97 -12.61
CA LYS A 48 22.60 -5.66 -11.98
C LYS A 48 21.24 -5.62 -11.27
N THR A 49 21.26 -5.48 -9.95
CA THR A 49 20.06 -5.27 -9.13
C THR A 49 19.95 -3.80 -8.74
N SER A 50 18.78 -3.20 -8.95
CA SER A 50 18.47 -1.88 -8.40
C SER A 50 17.62 -2.07 -7.16
N TYR A 51 18.14 -1.71 -5.99
CA TYR A 51 17.41 -1.82 -4.74
C TYR A 51 16.98 -0.44 -4.22
N MET A 52 15.73 -0.34 -3.80
CA MET A 52 15.14 0.83 -3.16
C MET A 52 14.57 0.41 -1.80
N LYS A 53 14.72 1.27 -0.79
CA LYS A 53 14.12 1.00 0.52
C LYS A 53 12.60 0.98 0.36
N ASN A 54 11.96 -0.10 0.80
CA ASN A 54 10.50 -0.24 0.78
C ASN A 54 9.87 0.64 1.86
N ILE A 55 9.89 1.96 1.65
CA ILE A 55 9.19 2.91 2.52
C ILE A 55 7.80 3.09 1.93
N LYS A 56 6.78 2.63 2.65
CA LYS A 56 5.40 2.98 2.35
C LYS A 56 5.12 4.29 3.07
N HIS A 57 5.12 5.40 2.34
CA HIS A 57 4.67 6.67 2.90
C HIS A 57 3.15 6.65 3.02
N VAL A 58 2.66 6.51 4.27
CA VAL A 58 1.22 6.59 4.57
C VAL A 58 0.68 8.00 4.34
N GLU A 59 1.55 9.01 4.27
CA GLU A 59 1.19 10.43 4.12
C GLU A 59 0.54 10.80 2.77
N HIS A 60 0.84 10.09 1.68
CA HIS A 60 0.25 10.37 0.36
C HIS A 60 -1.24 9.96 0.24
N HIS A 61 -1.72 9.19 1.20
CA HIS A 61 -3.06 8.64 1.17
C HIS A 61 -4.14 9.67 1.48
N ILE A 62 -3.87 10.68 2.30
CA ILE A 62 -4.93 11.58 2.76
C ILE A 62 -5.49 12.39 1.59
N SER A 63 -4.63 13.01 0.77
CA SER A 63 -5.06 13.80 -0.39
C SER A 63 -5.68 12.95 -1.50
N GLU A 64 -5.16 11.74 -1.73
CA GLU A 64 -5.71 10.83 -2.73
C GLU A 64 -7.06 10.27 -2.28
N TYR A 65 -7.19 9.87 -1.01
CA TYR A 65 -8.47 9.42 -0.45
C TYR A 65 -9.48 10.55 -0.40
N THR A 66 -9.12 11.79 -0.06
CA THR A 66 -10.07 12.92 -0.12
C THR A 66 -10.57 13.17 -1.54
N ASN A 67 -9.69 13.05 -2.55
CA ASN A 67 -10.09 13.20 -3.96
C ASN A 67 -11.02 12.06 -4.41
N ILE A 68 -10.70 10.82 -4.06
CA ILE A 68 -11.54 9.66 -4.37
C ILE A 68 -12.90 9.78 -3.68
N ILE A 69 -12.93 10.18 -2.41
CA ILE A 69 -14.18 10.37 -1.65
C ILE A 69 -15.03 11.48 -2.30
N SER A 70 -14.41 12.58 -2.73
CA SER A 70 -15.13 13.66 -3.43
C SER A 70 -15.74 13.16 -4.73
N GLN A 71 -14.97 12.46 -5.57
CA GLN A 71 -15.44 11.93 -6.85
C GLN A 71 -16.60 10.94 -6.67
N LEU A 72 -16.50 10.04 -5.67
CA LEU A 72 -17.56 9.09 -5.37
C LEU A 72 -18.83 9.78 -4.85
N LYS A 73 -18.70 10.83 -4.03
CA LYS A 73 -19.83 11.64 -3.57
C LYS A 73 -20.54 12.33 -4.75
N ASP A 74 -19.77 12.90 -5.67
CA ASP A 74 -20.30 13.55 -6.87
C ASP A 74 -21.03 12.54 -7.77
N GLU A 75 -20.43 11.37 -7.99
CA GLU A 75 -21.04 10.29 -8.79
C GLU A 75 -22.35 9.80 -8.15
N ILE A 76 -22.37 9.55 -6.84
CA ILE A 76 -23.58 9.18 -6.09
C ILE A 76 -24.66 10.26 -6.23
N SER A 77 -24.29 11.54 -6.13
CA SER A 77 -25.25 12.64 -6.28
C SER A 77 -25.85 12.68 -7.69
N SER A 78 -25.02 12.50 -8.72
CA SER A 78 -25.46 12.49 -10.11
C SER A 78 -26.38 11.29 -10.42
N LEU A 79 -26.06 10.11 -9.89
CA LEU A 79 -26.85 8.89 -10.07
C LEU A 79 -28.19 8.97 -9.32
N LYS A 80 -28.21 9.50 -8.10
CA LYS A 80 -29.44 9.79 -7.35
C LYS A 80 -30.34 10.77 -8.10
N LEU A 81 -29.75 11.82 -8.68
CA LEU A 81 -30.47 12.80 -9.48
C LEU A 81 -31.04 12.13 -10.75
N ARG A 82 -30.26 11.34 -11.47
CA ARG A 82 -30.73 10.60 -12.64
C ARG A 82 -31.87 9.61 -12.32
N LEU A 83 -31.77 8.88 -11.22
CA LEU A 83 -32.84 8.02 -10.72
C LEU A 83 -34.11 8.81 -10.42
N SER A 84 -34.00 10.00 -9.83
CA SER A 84 -35.16 10.87 -9.56
C SER A 84 -35.86 11.35 -10.84
N TYR A 85 -35.10 11.58 -11.91
CA TYR A 85 -35.65 11.95 -13.22
C TYR A 85 -36.27 10.75 -13.95
N GLU A 86 -35.67 9.56 -13.85
CA GLU A 86 -36.21 8.33 -14.47
C GLU A 86 -37.48 7.81 -13.75
N THR A 87 -37.71 8.18 -12.49
CA THR A 87 -38.94 7.86 -11.75
C THR A 87 -40.13 8.81 -11.97
N SER A 88 -40.07 9.75 -12.92
CA SER A 88 -41.22 10.59 -13.29
C SER A 88 -41.76 10.19 -14.67
N PRO A 89 -42.93 9.51 -14.72
CA PRO A 89 -44.18 10.24 -14.60
C PRO A 89 -45.22 9.56 -13.68
N ILE A 90 -45.72 10.33 -12.70
CA ILE A 90 -47.15 10.54 -12.34
C ILE A 90 -47.16 11.12 -10.92
N GLN A 91 -47.76 12.31 -10.80
CA GLN A 91 -47.98 13.02 -9.55
C GLN A 91 -48.82 12.18 -8.57
N VAL A 92 -48.33 11.96 -7.35
CA VAL A 92 -49.20 11.87 -6.17
C VAL A 92 -48.50 12.58 -5.01
N VAL A 93 -49.20 13.58 -4.50
CA VAL A 93 -48.87 14.37 -3.31
C VAL A 93 -49.04 13.46 -2.09
N ASP A 94 -47.98 13.18 -1.33
CA ASP A 94 -48.10 12.56 0.00
C ASP A 94 -47.06 13.14 0.98
N ASP A 95 -47.48 14.19 1.67
CA ASP A 95 -46.72 14.96 2.67
C ASP A 95 -46.61 14.25 4.05
N THR A 96 -46.81 12.93 4.15
CA THR A 96 -46.82 12.25 5.47
C THR A 96 -45.77 11.15 5.67
N ALA A 97 -45.06 10.69 4.62
CA ALA A 97 -44.05 9.63 4.71
C ALA A 97 -42.58 10.13 4.75
N GLU A 98 -42.32 11.40 4.41
CA GLU A 98 -40.95 11.93 4.34
C GLU A 98 -40.32 12.17 5.71
N ASP A 99 -41.10 12.43 6.76
CA ASP A 99 -40.60 12.86 8.07
C ASP A 99 -39.98 11.73 8.91
N SER A 100 -40.43 10.48 8.70
CA SER A 100 -39.79 9.28 9.28
C SER A 100 -38.49 8.93 8.56
N SER A 101 -38.48 9.03 7.23
CA SER A 101 -37.28 8.79 6.41
C SER A 101 -36.21 9.88 6.57
N ARG A 102 -36.60 11.12 6.89
CA ARG A 102 -35.66 12.22 7.17
C ARG A 102 -34.94 12.02 8.49
N ARG A 103 -35.63 11.59 9.55
CA ARG A 103 -35.03 11.30 10.86
C ARG A 103 -34.07 10.11 10.83
N GLU A 104 -34.41 9.04 10.11
CA GLU A 104 -33.48 7.91 9.91
C GLU A 104 -32.24 8.34 9.13
N LYS A 105 -32.41 9.14 8.06
CA LYS A 105 -31.28 9.69 7.29
C LYS A 105 -30.44 10.70 8.09
N GLU A 106 -31.04 11.52 8.94
CA GLU A 106 -30.34 12.45 9.84
C GLU A 106 -29.51 11.69 10.88
N PHE A 107 -30.05 10.59 11.42
CA PHE A 107 -29.32 9.73 12.36
C PHE A 107 -28.14 9.03 11.68
N ASP A 108 -28.32 8.52 10.45
CA ASP A 108 -27.24 7.93 9.66
C ASP A 108 -26.15 8.96 9.30
N ILE A 109 -26.54 10.21 8.99
CA ILE A 109 -25.60 11.30 8.71
C ILE A 109 -24.80 11.67 9.96
N HIS A 110 -25.45 11.81 11.12
CA HIS A 110 -24.78 12.17 12.37
C HIS A 110 -23.84 11.05 12.85
N LEU A 111 -24.23 9.79 12.68
CA LEU A 111 -23.38 8.63 12.98
C LEU A 111 -22.17 8.57 12.03
N LEU A 112 -22.36 8.92 10.76
CA LEU A 112 -21.29 8.97 9.77
C LEU A 112 -20.30 10.12 10.04
N GLU A 113 -20.80 11.28 10.47
CA GLU A 113 -19.96 12.41 10.90
C GLU A 113 -19.13 12.04 12.13
N GLU A 114 -19.72 11.38 13.13
CA GLU A 114 -19.00 10.90 14.31
C GLU A 114 -17.92 9.85 13.94
N TYR A 115 -18.22 8.97 12.98
CA TYR A 115 -17.25 7.98 12.51
C TYR A 115 -16.09 8.63 11.75
N LEU A 116 -16.36 9.68 10.96
CA LEU A 116 -15.34 10.45 10.26
C LEU A 116 -14.44 11.23 11.23
N GLU A 117 -15.00 11.79 12.31
CA GLU A 117 -14.23 12.48 13.34
C GLU A 117 -13.29 11.51 14.08
N LYS A 118 -13.81 10.36 14.52
CA LYS A 118 -12.98 9.30 15.14
C LYS A 118 -11.89 8.78 14.20
N LEU A 119 -12.21 8.67 12.91
CA LEU A 119 -11.25 8.24 11.90
C LEU A 119 -10.15 9.29 11.70
N SER A 120 -10.50 10.58 11.66
CA SER A 120 -9.56 11.70 11.62
C SER A 120 -8.61 11.69 12.82
N ASP A 121 -9.15 11.53 14.03
CA ASP A 121 -8.34 11.48 15.26
C ASP A 121 -7.36 10.31 15.26
N HIS A 122 -7.81 9.12 14.84
CA HIS A 122 -6.96 7.95 14.71
C HIS A 122 -5.81 8.19 13.72
N PHE A 123 -6.08 8.83 12.58
CA PHE A 123 -5.03 9.17 11.60
C PHE A 123 -4.04 10.23 12.13
N ILE A 124 -4.50 11.20 12.92
CA ILE A 124 -3.61 12.18 13.58
C ILE A 124 -2.70 11.48 14.59
N GLU A 125 -3.20 10.48 15.31
CA GLU A 125 -2.40 9.70 16.25
C GLU A 125 -1.37 8.83 15.52
N GLU A 126 -1.77 8.15 14.44
CA GLU A 126 -0.89 7.32 13.61
C GLU A 126 0.25 8.14 12.96
N THR A 127 -0.05 9.35 12.48
CA THR A 127 0.98 10.25 11.93
C THR A 127 1.93 10.76 13.01
N LYS A 128 1.47 11.02 14.24
CA LYS A 128 2.33 11.36 15.39
C LYS A 128 3.26 10.21 15.77
N LEU A 129 2.73 8.98 15.84
CA LEU A 129 3.55 7.79 16.10
C LEU A 129 4.62 7.61 15.02
N THR A 130 4.26 7.79 13.75
CA THR A 130 5.19 7.67 12.62
C THR A 130 6.34 8.68 12.72
N LYS A 131 6.04 9.96 13.01
CA LYS A 131 7.07 10.99 13.26
C LYS A 131 7.98 10.62 14.43
N ARG A 132 7.42 10.01 15.49
CA ARG A 132 8.20 9.57 16.65
C ARG A 132 9.14 8.41 16.33
N VAL A 133 8.68 7.48 15.49
CA VAL A 133 9.51 6.37 14.98
C VAL A 133 10.65 6.91 14.12
N ASP A 134 10.40 7.89 13.27
CA ASP A 134 11.44 8.52 12.44
C ASP A 134 12.46 9.29 13.28
N GLU A 135 12.03 10.02 14.31
CA GLU A 135 12.92 10.66 15.28
C GLU A 135 13.81 9.65 16.01
N LEU A 136 13.23 8.53 16.47
CA LEU A 136 13.98 7.47 17.15
C LEU A 136 14.98 6.79 16.22
N ASN A 137 14.59 6.54 14.96
CA ASN A 137 15.49 6.00 13.95
C ASN A 137 16.65 6.94 13.63
N ASN A 138 16.41 8.25 13.57
CA ASN A 138 17.46 9.26 13.40
C ASN A 138 18.39 9.36 14.62
N LYS A 139 17.86 9.26 15.84
CA LYS A 139 18.70 9.19 17.04
C LYS A 139 19.55 7.92 17.06
N LEU A 140 18.96 6.78 16.68
CA LEU A 140 19.66 5.50 16.60
C LEU A 140 20.76 5.51 15.53
N SER A 141 20.55 6.17 14.39
CA SER A 141 21.58 6.31 13.35
C SER A 141 22.75 7.18 13.82
N LEU A 142 22.48 8.27 14.55
CA LEU A 142 23.51 9.12 15.16
C LEU A 142 24.32 8.38 16.24
N CYS A 143 23.67 7.56 17.09
CA CYS A 143 24.38 6.76 18.08
C CYS A 143 25.33 5.72 17.45
N LYS A 144 24.95 5.12 16.32
CA LYS A 144 25.81 4.17 15.58
C LYS A 144 27.07 4.82 15.00
N LEU A 145 27.02 6.12 14.69
CA LEU A 145 28.17 6.89 14.21
C LEU A 145 29.13 7.32 15.33
N SER A 146 28.67 7.34 16.59
CA SER A 146 29.48 7.75 17.75
C SER A 146 30.22 6.59 18.43
N THR A 147 30.02 5.33 18.00
CA THR A 147 30.62 4.13 18.62
C THR A 147 31.78 3.53 17.80
N VAL A 148 32.35 4.30 16.87
CA VAL A 148 33.63 4.01 16.20
C VAL A 148 34.61 5.11 16.57
#